data_AF-A0A1Y4NGV7-F1
#
_entry.id   AF-A0A1Y4NGV7-F1
#
_cell.length_a   1.000
_cell.length_b   1.000
_cell.length_c   1.000
_cell.angle_alpha   90.00
_cell.angle_beta   90.00
_cell.angle_gamma   90.00
#
_symmetry.space_group_name_H-M   'P 1'
#
loop_
_entity.id
_entity.type
_entity.pdbx_description
1 polymer ?
#
loop_
_entity_poly.entity_id
_entity_poly.type
_entity_poly.pdbx_seq_one_letter_code
_entity_poly.pdbx_strand_id
1 'polypeptide(L)'
;MNEWERLHQQAKRYQTEYPPGTRIMLLSTGRDPNPVEDQTRGTVKVVDDIGTLHCSFDNGRSLGVVPGEDSFRKLTEEELAEEQESGMTEDQGPVMGM
;
A
#
# COMPACT_ATOMS: atom_id res chain seq x y z
N MET A 1 -23.39 -9.40 -21.41
CA MET A 1 -22.30 -8.64 -20.76
C MET A 1 -21.36 -9.68 -20.19
N ASN A 2 -20.19 -9.86 -20.79
CA ASN A 2 -19.29 -10.94 -20.42
C ASN A 2 -18.68 -10.64 -19.04
N GLU A 3 -18.54 -11.67 -18.21
CA GLU A 3 -17.90 -11.57 -16.89
C GLU A 3 -16.48 -11.00 -17.00
N TRP A 4 -15.77 -11.35 -18.07
CA TRP A 4 -14.45 -10.83 -18.42
C TRP A 4 -14.42 -9.31 -18.61
N GLU A 5 -15.39 -8.73 -19.31
CA GLU A 5 -15.45 -7.28 -19.52
C GLU A 5 -15.70 -6.52 -18.21
N ARG A 6 -16.52 -7.07 -17.32
CA ARG A 6 -16.77 -6.47 -16.00
C ARG A 6 -15.52 -6.47 -15.14
N LEU A 7 -14.83 -7.60 -15.06
CA LEU A 7 -13.59 -7.72 -14.28
C LEU A 7 -12.52 -6.78 -14.82
N HIS A 8 -12.38 -6.70 -16.15
CA HIS A 8 -11.39 -5.83 -16.77
C HIS A 8 -11.71 -4.33 -16.58
N GLN A 9 -12.99 -3.95 -16.65
CA GLN A 9 -13.40 -2.57 -16.35
C GLN A 9 -13.18 -2.22 -14.87
N GLN A 10 -13.39 -3.19 -13.98
CA GLN A 10 -13.15 -3.02 -12.54
C GLN A 10 -11.65 -2.89 -12.22
N ALA A 11 -10.80 -3.71 -12.83
CA ALA A 11 -9.34 -3.58 -12.72
C ALA A 11 -8.84 -2.18 -13.14
N LYS A 12 -9.33 -1.66 -14.27
CA LYS A 12 -8.99 -0.31 -14.73
C LYS A 12 -9.43 0.80 -13.78
N ARG A 13 -10.56 0.62 -13.09
CA ARG A 13 -10.98 1.54 -12.03
C ARG A 13 -10.00 1.52 -10.87
N TYR A 14 -9.57 0.34 -10.42
CA TYR A 14 -8.58 0.23 -9.36
C TYR A 14 -7.22 0.83 -9.74
N GLN A 15 -6.75 0.65 -10.97
CA GLN A 15 -5.56 1.36 -11.48
C GLN A 15 -5.68 2.89 -11.37
N THR A 16 -6.88 3.43 -11.60
CA THR A 16 -7.13 4.88 -11.54
C THR A 16 -7.31 5.37 -10.10
N GLU A 17 -7.96 4.58 -9.24
CA GLU A 17 -8.20 4.94 -7.84
C GLU A 17 -6.97 4.76 -6.95
N TYR A 18 -6.08 3.82 -7.29
CA TYR A 18 -4.89 3.47 -6.53
C TYR A 18 -3.65 3.56 -7.42
N PRO A 19 -3.21 4.80 -7.76
CA PRO A 19 -1.99 4.98 -8.52
C PRO A 19 -0.75 4.45 -7.75
N PRO A 20 0.33 4.10 -8.46
CA PRO A 20 1.59 3.73 -7.83
C PRO A 20 2.08 4.87 -6.92
N GLY A 21 2.53 4.52 -5.72
CA GLY A 21 2.87 5.48 -4.66
C GLY A 21 1.76 5.69 -3.63
N THR A 22 0.54 5.19 -3.87
CA THR A 22 -0.54 5.25 -2.86
C THR A 22 -0.17 4.44 -1.63
N ARG A 23 -0.23 5.05 -0.45
CA ARG A 23 -0.04 4.36 0.82
C ARG A 23 -1.35 3.69 1.24
N ILE A 24 -1.26 2.41 1.59
CA ILE A 24 -2.38 1.61 2.04
C ILE A 24 -2.03 0.92 3.35
N MET A 25 -3.04 0.51 4.09
CA MET A 25 -2.92 -0.28 5.29
C MET A 25 -3.76 -1.53 5.14
N LEU A 26 -3.10 -2.67 5.29
CA LEU A 26 -3.76 -3.97 5.31
C LEU A 26 -4.39 -4.13 6.69
N LEU A 27 -5.71 -4.31 6.74
CA LEU A 27 -6.43 -4.57 7.97
C LEU A 27 -6.49 -6.06 8.26
N SER A 28 -6.73 -6.86 7.22
CA SER A 28 -6.76 -8.30 7.32
C SER A 28 -6.38 -8.91 5.98
N THR A 29 -5.41 -9.82 6.04
CA THR A 29 -5.06 -10.68 4.91
C THR A 29 -6.10 -11.80 4.84
N GLY A 30 -6.51 -12.21 3.65
CA GLY A 30 -7.49 -13.28 3.45
C GLY A 30 -7.03 -14.67 3.93
N ARG A 31 -7.10 -15.67 3.05
CA ARG A 31 -6.75 -17.07 3.38
C ARG A 31 -5.25 -17.36 3.23
N ASP A 32 -4.41 -16.51 3.80
CA ASP A 32 -2.96 -16.70 3.73
C ASP A 32 -2.46 -17.58 4.88
N PRO A 33 -1.67 -18.65 4.60
CA PRO A 33 -1.08 -19.48 5.65
C PRO A 33 0.01 -18.74 6.45
N ASN A 34 0.49 -17.60 5.95
CA ASN A 34 1.42 -16.71 6.62
C ASN A 34 0.88 -15.27 6.56
N PRO A 35 -0.17 -14.95 7.33
CA PRO A 35 -0.78 -13.62 7.28
C PRO A 35 0.29 -12.57 7.62
N VAL A 36 0.24 -11.46 6.89
CA VAL A 36 0.95 -10.25 7.31
C VAL A 36 0.23 -9.74 8.55
N GLU A 37 0.98 -9.12 9.48
CA GLU A 37 0.40 -8.50 10.66
C GLU A 37 -0.72 -7.55 10.26
N ASP A 38 -1.81 -7.62 11.01
CA ASP A 38 -2.89 -6.66 10.89
C ASP A 38 -2.33 -5.26 11.08
N GLN A 39 -2.96 -4.29 10.40
CA GLN A 39 -2.54 -2.89 10.46
C GLN A 39 -1.18 -2.59 9.81
N THR A 40 -0.58 -3.54 9.07
CA THR A 40 0.68 -3.27 8.37
C THR A 40 0.46 -2.26 7.23
N ARG A 41 1.29 -1.22 7.24
CA ARG A 41 1.34 -0.19 6.20
C ARG A 41 2.17 -0.66 5.01
N GLY A 42 1.75 -0.24 3.82
CA GLY A 42 2.41 -0.57 2.57
C GLY A 42 2.15 0.46 1.48
N THR A 43 2.89 0.35 0.40
CA THR A 43 2.80 1.25 -0.76
C THR A 43 2.47 0.46 -2.00
N VAL A 44 1.44 0.90 -2.72
CA VAL A 44 1.10 0.38 -4.04
C VAL A 44 2.26 0.64 -4.99
N LYS A 45 2.82 -0.42 -5.58
CA LYS A 45 3.89 -0.34 -6.58
C LYS A 45 3.33 -0.41 -7.98
N VAL A 46 2.42 -1.35 -8.22
CA VAL A 46 1.78 -1.57 -9.52
C VAL A 46 0.42 -2.21 -9.30
N VAL A 47 -0.50 -2.02 -10.25
CA VAL A 47 -1.79 -2.70 -10.27
C VAL A 47 -1.90 -3.45 -11.59
N ASP A 48 -2.09 -4.77 -11.53
CA ASP A 48 -2.18 -5.61 -12.71
C ASP A 48 -3.52 -5.44 -13.44
N ASP A 49 -3.57 -5.87 -14.70
CA ASP A 49 -4.77 -5.80 -15.55
C ASP A 49 -5.95 -6.67 -15.09
N ILE A 50 -5.71 -7.50 -14.06
CA ILE A 50 -6.71 -8.33 -13.38
C ILE A 50 -7.33 -7.59 -12.16
N GLY A 51 -6.69 -6.51 -11.68
CA GLY A 51 -7.18 -5.69 -10.57
C GLY A 51 -6.50 -5.98 -9.22
N THR A 52 -5.44 -6.77 -9.22
CA THR A 52 -4.60 -7.02 -8.04
C THR A 52 -3.64 -5.86 -7.81
N LEU A 53 -3.60 -5.33 -6.59
CA LEU A 53 -2.68 -4.25 -6.22
C LEU A 53 -1.41 -4.85 -5.62
N HIS A 54 -0.31 -4.79 -6.36
CA HIS A 54 0.99 -5.21 -5.84
C HIS A 54 1.54 -4.14 -4.91
N CYS A 55 1.55 -4.46 -3.62
CA CYS A 55 1.93 -3.53 -2.57
C CYS A 55 3.20 -4.02 -1.86
N SER A 56 4.09 -3.07 -1.58
CA SER A 56 5.29 -3.28 -0.77
C SER A 56 5.00 -2.81 0.65
N PHE A 57 4.97 -3.73 1.61
CA PHE A 57 4.77 -3.47 3.03
C PHE A 57 6.06 -3.08 3.73
N ASP A 58 5.95 -2.28 4.80
CA ASP A 58 7.11 -1.80 5.56
C ASP A 58 7.84 -2.91 6.33
N ASN A 59 7.16 -4.03 6.58
CA ASN A 59 7.75 -5.25 7.13
C ASN A 59 8.68 -5.98 6.13
N GLY A 60 9.12 -5.31 5.05
CA GLY A 60 9.97 -5.86 4.00
C GLY A 60 9.30 -6.90 3.10
N ARG A 61 7.99 -7.14 3.28
CA ARG A 61 7.21 -8.10 2.48
C ARG A 61 6.52 -7.40 1.33
N SER A 62 6.35 -8.11 0.22
CA SER A 62 5.51 -7.66 -0.89
C SER A 62 4.35 -8.64 -1.04
N LEU A 63 3.12 -8.12 -1.07
CA LEU A 63 1.91 -8.94 -1.21
C LEU A 63 0.98 -8.29 -2.23
N GLY A 64 0.34 -9.11 -3.06
CA GLY A 64 -0.73 -8.70 -3.95
C GLY A 64 -2.03 -8.60 -3.17
N VAL A 65 -2.59 -7.39 -3.07
CA VAL A 65 -3.83 -7.12 -2.37
C VAL A 65 -4.98 -7.15 -3.37
N VAL A 66 -5.94 -8.04 -3.16
CA VAL A 66 -7.09 -8.21 -4.07
C VAL A 66 -8.33 -7.54 -3.48
N PRO A 67 -8.87 -6.49 -4.12
CA PRO A 67 -10.10 -5.84 -3.68
C PRO A 67 -11.28 -6.81 -3.77
N GLY A 68 -11.83 -7.16 -2.62
CA GLY A 68 -12.93 -8.13 -2.46
C GLY A 68 -12.52 -9.40 -1.71
N GLU A 69 -11.25 -9.76 -1.70
CA GLU A 69 -10.71 -10.84 -0.85
C GLU A 69 -9.96 -10.27 0.36
N ASP A 70 -9.10 -9.29 0.14
CA ASP A 70 -8.33 -8.64 1.18
C ASP A 70 -9.04 -7.40 1.73
N SER A 71 -8.94 -7.21 3.04
CA SER A 71 -9.46 -6.02 3.71
C SER A 71 -8.33 -4.99 3.86
N PHE A 72 -8.40 -3.89 3.11
CA PHE A 72 -7.43 -2.81 3.16
C PHE A 72 -8.09 -1.44 3.08
N ARG A 73 -7.38 -0.42 3.52
CA ARG A 73 -7.79 0.99 3.41
C ARG A 73 -6.64 1.85 2.90
N LYS A 74 -6.96 2.97 2.25
CA LYS A 74 -5.97 4.02 1.94
C LYS A 74 -5.58 4.72 3.25
N LEU A 75 -4.30 5.03 3.42
CA LEU A 75 -3.89 5.98 4.45
C LEU A 75 -4.31 7.39 4.02
N THR A 76 -4.71 8.21 4.98
CA THR A 76 -4.96 9.63 4.77
C THR A 76 -3.63 10.38 4.69
N GLU A 77 -3.65 11.54 4.01
CA GLU A 77 -2.47 12.41 3.87
C GLU A 77 -1.90 12.84 5.23
N GLU A 78 -2.75 12.93 6.25
CA GLU A 78 -2.37 13.21 7.65
C GLU A 78 -1.46 12.12 8.23
N GLU A 79 -1.79 10.83 8.07
CA GLU A 79 -0.97 9.72 8.58
C GLU A 79 0.36 9.57 7.82
N LEU A 80 0.39 9.92 6.52
CA LEU A 80 1.65 10.01 5.77
C LEU A 80 2.54 11.15 6.28
N ALA A 81 1.94 12.30 6.59
CA ALA A 81 2.67 13.47 7.06
C ALA A 81 3.34 13.19 8.42
N GLU A 82 2.66 12.47 9.32
CA GLU A 82 3.23 12.04 10.61
C GLU A 82 4.44 11.09 10.45
N GLU A 83 4.43 10.18 9.46
CA GLU A 83 5.60 9.34 9.14
C GLU A 83 6.77 10.13 8.55
N GLN A 84 6.51 11.16 7.74
CA GLN A 84 7.56 12.02 7.20
C GLN A 84 8.14 12.98 8.26
N GLU A 85 7.32 13.46 9.18
CA GLU A 85 7.73 14.38 10.25
C GLU A 85 8.56 13.66 11.33
N SER A 86 8.21 12.41 11.66
CA SER A 86 8.98 11.59 12.61
C SER A 86 10.36 11.15 12.10
N GLY A 87 10.64 11.26 10.80
CA GLY A 87 11.95 11.00 10.20
C GLY A 87 12.87 12.22 10.08
N MET A 88 12.45 13.42 10.52
CA MET A 88 13.16 14.68 10.29
C MET A 88 13.90 15.26 11.51
N THR A 89 14.02 14.56 12.63
CA THR A 89 14.85 15.03 13.76
C THR A 89 16.09 14.16 13.93
N GLU A 90 17.25 14.81 13.98
CA GLU A 90 18.57 14.27 14.35
C GLU A 90 19.48 13.75 13.22
N ASP A 91 19.85 14.62 12.27
CA ASP A 91 21.27 14.70 11.84
C ASP A 91 21.63 16.11 11.32
N GLN A 92 21.64 17.08 12.24
CA GLN A 92 22.44 18.30 12.06
C GLN A 92 23.11 18.64 13.38
N GLY A 93 24.05 17.80 13.80
CA GLY A 93 25.05 18.22 14.78
C GLY A 93 26.02 19.19 14.10
N PRO A 94 26.18 20.45 14.56
CA PRO A 94 27.18 21.34 13.99
C PRO A 94 28.56 20.76 14.25
N VAL A 95 29.32 20.58 13.18
CA VAL A 95 30.76 20.27 13.20
C VAL A 95 31.49 21.31 14.06
N MET A 96 31.87 20.94 15.29
CA MET A 96 32.82 21.75 16.06
C MET A 96 34.20 21.55 15.45
N GLY A 97 34.68 22.61 14.80
CA GLY A 97 36.04 22.73 14.30
C GLY A 97 37.08 22.58 15.41
N MET A 98 38.22 22.02 14.99
CA MET A 98 39.48 21.91 15.74
C MET A 98 39.96 23.25 16.31
#